data_AF-A0A1G4J9K4-F1
#
_entry.id   AF-A0A1G4J9K4-F1
#
_cell.length_a   1.000
_cell.length_b   1.000
_cell.length_c   1.000
_cell.angle_alpha   90.00
_cell.angle_beta   90.00
_cell.angle_gamma   90.00
#
_symmetry.space_group_name_H-M   'P 1'
#
loop_
_entity.id
_entity.type
_entity.pdbx_description
1 polymer ?
#
loop_
_entity_poly.entity_id
_entity_poly.type
_entity_poly.pdbx_seq_one_letter_code
_entity_poly.pdbx_strand_id
1 'polypeptide(L)'
;MDLEHHLRYMRMATKLAKYALDHDETPVACIFVHTPTDQVVAYGMNDTNRSLTGIAHAEFMGIAQIQAKFGPLNTEIFRNITLYVTVEPCIMCASALKQLGIQKVVFGCGNERFGGNGSILRIHQDSSTAPENSHISVPGLLRKEAIMLLRYFYVRENERSPKPRAKANRKLDLETFPPMDWSIYLSKDGFTSLFGESLLEYYDKKLDLSEKLDWDLIDKNQDLFFQDLQNKCEQFSLQAAKKPKSQPVS
;
A
#
# COMPACT_ATOMS: atom_id res chain seq x y z
N MET A 1 15.32 -7.64 2.40
CA MET A 1 15.22 -6.24 1.95
C MET A 1 15.27 -5.39 3.20
N ASP A 2 16.07 -4.33 3.18
CA ASP A 2 16.19 -3.42 4.31
C ASP A 2 14.98 -2.48 4.41
N LEU A 3 14.88 -1.77 5.53
CA LEU A 3 13.81 -0.81 5.82
C LEU A 3 13.77 0.34 4.80
N GLU A 4 14.94 0.81 4.38
CA GLU A 4 15.09 1.93 3.43
C GLU A 4 14.50 1.59 2.06
N HIS A 5 14.71 0.35 1.61
CA HIS A 5 14.09 -0.16 0.39
C HIS A 5 12.56 -0.10 0.45
N HIS A 6 11.95 -0.50 1.57
CA HIS A 6 10.51 -0.43 1.73
C HIS A 6 10.02 1.03 1.80
N LEU A 7 10.76 1.90 2.48
CA LEU A 7 10.46 3.33 2.54
C LEU A 7 10.46 3.98 1.15
N ARG A 8 11.41 3.62 0.27
CA ARG A 8 11.45 4.13 -1.10
C ARG A 8 10.14 3.90 -1.86
N TYR A 9 9.58 2.70 -1.79
CA TYR A 9 8.32 2.39 -2.47
C TYR A 9 7.08 2.88 -1.74
N MET A 10 7.11 2.92 -0.40
CA MET A 10 6.06 3.57 0.36
C MET A 10 5.99 5.06 0.05
N ARG A 11 7.12 5.76 -0.13
CA ARG A 11 7.13 7.17 -0.60
C ARG A 11 6.44 7.30 -1.96
N MET A 12 6.66 6.36 -2.88
CA MET A 12 5.96 6.35 -4.18
C MET A 12 4.44 6.15 -4.01
N ALA A 13 4.02 5.23 -3.14
CA ALA A 13 2.60 5.03 -2.84
C ALA A 13 1.97 6.29 -2.21
N THR A 14 2.67 6.95 -1.28
CA THR A 14 2.22 8.20 -0.65
C THR A 14 2.10 9.34 -1.66
N LYS A 15 3.05 9.49 -2.59
CA LYS A 15 2.95 10.47 -3.68
C LYS A 15 1.73 10.20 -4.57
N LEU A 16 1.48 8.93 -4.92
CA LEU A 16 0.31 8.57 -5.70
C LEU A 16 -1.00 8.81 -4.92
N ALA A 17 -1.02 8.57 -3.62
CA ALA A 17 -2.16 8.88 -2.76
C ALA A 17 -2.43 10.39 -2.68
N LYS A 18 -1.37 11.21 -2.63
CA LYS A 18 -1.50 12.67 -2.73
C LYS A 18 -2.04 13.10 -4.09
N TYR A 19 -1.59 12.49 -5.18
CA TYR A 19 -2.16 12.71 -6.51
C TYR A 19 -3.67 12.38 -6.54
N ALA A 20 -4.07 11.22 -6.01
CA ALA A 20 -5.48 10.83 -5.92
C ALA A 20 -6.30 11.83 -5.10
N LEU A 21 -5.77 12.30 -3.97
CA LEU A 21 -6.40 13.34 -3.15
C LEU A 21 -6.64 14.62 -3.96
N ASP A 22 -5.65 15.09 -4.72
CA ASP A 22 -5.76 16.31 -5.54
C ASP A 22 -6.75 16.18 -6.71
N HIS A 23 -7.10 14.94 -7.08
CA HIS A 23 -8.06 14.62 -8.14
C HIS A 23 -9.41 14.13 -7.58
N ASP A 24 -9.76 14.60 -6.38
CA ASP A 24 -11.02 14.31 -5.69
C ASP A 24 -11.28 12.82 -5.46
N GLU A 25 -10.24 12.04 -5.20
CA GLU A 25 -10.39 10.66 -4.75
C GLU A 25 -9.84 10.38 -3.34
N THR A 26 -10.33 9.29 -2.76
CA THR A 26 -9.84 8.77 -1.49
C THR A 26 -8.34 8.45 -1.62
N PRO A 27 -7.46 8.96 -0.73
CA PRO A 27 -6.00 8.80 -0.83
C PRO A 27 -5.50 7.41 -0.42
N VAL A 28 -6.14 6.37 -0.96
CA VAL A 28 -5.66 5.00 -0.94
C VAL A 28 -5.00 4.75 -2.29
N ALA A 29 -3.70 4.52 -2.27
CA ALA A 29 -2.94 4.21 -3.47
C ALA A 29 -1.89 3.14 -3.19
N CYS A 30 -1.52 2.41 -4.23
CA CYS A 30 -0.58 1.32 -4.14
C CYS A 30 0.38 1.20 -5.33
N ILE A 31 1.52 0.57 -5.07
CA ILE A 31 2.60 0.30 -6.02
C ILE A 31 2.89 -1.21 -5.98
N PHE A 32 2.83 -1.86 -7.13
CA PHE A 32 3.16 -3.27 -7.30
C PHE A 32 4.60 -3.38 -7.78
N VAL A 33 5.48 -3.95 -6.97
CA VAL A 33 6.91 -4.10 -7.28
C VAL A 33 7.23 -5.57 -7.50
N HIS A 34 7.87 -5.88 -8.61
CA HIS A 34 8.41 -7.22 -8.86
C HIS A 34 9.69 -7.38 -8.04
N THR A 35 9.59 -8.15 -6.95
CA THR A 35 10.65 -8.35 -5.97
C THR A 35 11.98 -8.82 -6.60
N PRO A 36 12.01 -9.77 -7.56
CA PRO A 36 13.27 -10.23 -8.15
C PRO A 36 14.02 -9.18 -8.97
N THR A 37 13.31 -8.23 -9.61
CA THR A 37 13.94 -7.20 -10.46
C THR A 37 14.05 -5.85 -9.79
N ASP A 38 13.41 -5.66 -8.64
CA ASP A 38 13.30 -4.36 -7.98
C ASP A 38 12.72 -3.28 -8.91
N GLN A 39 11.67 -3.64 -9.66
CA GLN A 39 11.01 -2.74 -10.62
C GLN A 39 9.52 -2.65 -10.37
N VAL A 40 8.95 -1.47 -10.62
CA VAL A 40 7.52 -1.25 -10.55
C VAL A 40 6.84 -1.88 -11.77
N VAL A 41 5.86 -2.75 -11.53
CA VAL A 41 5.08 -3.44 -12.56
C VAL A 41 3.79 -2.69 -12.86
N ALA A 42 3.14 -2.20 -11.81
CA ALA A 42 1.84 -1.55 -11.88
C ALA A 42 1.66 -0.62 -10.67
N TYR A 43 0.63 0.20 -10.74
CA TYR A 43 0.19 1.05 -9.64
C TYR A 43 -1.34 1.06 -9.58
N GLY A 44 -1.89 1.62 -8.52
CA GLY A 44 -3.32 1.83 -8.41
C GLY A 44 -3.67 2.94 -7.44
N MET A 45 -4.83 3.54 -7.67
CA MET A 45 -5.48 4.48 -6.77
C MET A 45 -6.96 4.14 -6.68
N ASN A 46 -7.62 4.57 -5.60
CA ASN A 46 -9.07 4.43 -5.49
C ASN A 46 -9.76 5.09 -6.69
N ASP A 47 -10.80 4.44 -7.21
CA ASP A 47 -11.51 4.85 -8.42
C ASP A 47 -13.03 4.68 -8.28
N THR A 48 -13.52 4.66 -7.04
CA THR A 48 -14.95 4.50 -6.74
C THR A 48 -15.78 5.69 -7.24
N ASN A 49 -15.23 6.91 -7.20
CA ASN A 49 -15.91 8.11 -7.70
C ASN A 49 -16.10 8.08 -9.23
N ARG A 50 -15.13 7.58 -10.00
CA ARG A 50 -15.22 7.49 -11.47
C ARG A 50 -16.05 6.28 -11.91
N SER A 51 -15.79 5.12 -11.31
CA SER A 51 -16.45 3.86 -11.68
C SER A 51 -17.90 3.77 -11.20
N LEU A 52 -18.28 4.55 -10.20
CA LEU A 52 -19.57 4.48 -9.50
C LEU A 52 -19.85 3.10 -8.88
N THR A 53 -18.79 2.35 -8.58
CA THR A 53 -18.87 1.06 -7.90
C THR A 53 -18.13 1.11 -6.57
N GLY A 54 -18.61 0.37 -5.56
CA GLY A 54 -17.93 0.27 -4.26
C GLY A 54 -16.73 -0.69 -4.24
N ILE A 55 -16.30 -1.21 -5.39
CA ILE A 55 -15.25 -2.25 -5.50
C ILE A 55 -13.98 -1.79 -6.22
N ALA A 56 -14.00 -0.62 -6.87
CA ALA A 56 -12.88 -0.09 -7.65
C ALA A 56 -11.80 0.52 -6.73
N HIS A 57 -11.18 -0.33 -5.91
CA HIS A 57 -10.08 0.06 -5.02
C HIS A 57 -8.73 0.04 -5.74
N ALA A 58 -7.74 0.68 -5.13
CA ALA A 58 -6.38 0.80 -5.66
C ALA A 58 -5.78 -0.55 -6.07
N GLU A 59 -5.95 -1.57 -5.23
CA GLU A 59 -5.42 -2.92 -5.49
C GLU A 59 -6.03 -3.54 -6.76
N PHE A 60 -7.33 -3.34 -6.99
CA PHE A 60 -7.99 -3.86 -8.19
C PHE A 60 -7.51 -3.14 -9.46
N MET A 61 -7.25 -1.83 -9.40
CA MET A 61 -6.66 -1.10 -10.52
C MET A 61 -5.30 -1.68 -10.91
N GLY A 62 -4.41 -1.92 -9.94
CA GLY A 62 -3.09 -2.47 -10.23
C GLY A 62 -3.13 -3.94 -10.67
N ILE A 63 -4.02 -4.76 -10.08
CA ILE A 63 -4.27 -6.13 -10.55
C ILE A 63 -4.71 -6.13 -12.02
N ALA A 64 -5.64 -5.25 -12.41
CA ALA A 64 -6.09 -5.13 -13.78
C ALA A 64 -4.97 -4.73 -14.76
N GLN A 65 -4.07 -3.82 -14.35
CA GLN A 65 -2.88 -3.47 -15.15
C GLN A 65 -1.94 -4.67 -15.34
N ILE A 66 -1.69 -5.46 -14.29
CA ILE A 66 -0.86 -6.67 -14.37
C ILE A 66 -1.50 -7.70 -15.29
N GLN A 67 -2.81 -7.94 -15.15
CA GLN A 67 -3.55 -8.89 -15.99
C GLN A 67 -3.58 -8.44 -17.46
N ALA A 68 -3.67 -7.14 -17.74
CA ALA A 68 -3.57 -6.61 -19.10
C ALA A 68 -2.18 -6.86 -19.72
N LYS A 69 -1.11 -6.84 -18.92
CA LYS A 69 0.27 -7.05 -19.38
C LYS A 69 0.66 -8.53 -19.53
N PHE A 70 0.17 -9.40 -18.64
CA PHE A 70 0.60 -10.82 -18.57
C PHE A 70 -0.49 -11.85 -18.89
N GLY A 71 -1.72 -11.40 -19.11
CA GLY A 71 -2.90 -12.22 -19.35
C GLY A 71 -3.67 -12.53 -18.05
N PRO A 72 -5.02 -12.62 -18.12
CA PRO A 72 -5.87 -12.77 -16.94
C PRO A 72 -5.72 -14.12 -16.22
N LEU A 73 -5.21 -15.15 -16.92
CA LEU A 73 -5.00 -16.50 -16.37
C LEU A 73 -3.60 -16.69 -15.78
N ASN A 74 -2.69 -15.73 -15.96
CA ASN A 74 -1.32 -15.84 -15.47
C ASN A 74 -1.19 -15.18 -14.09
N THR A 75 -1.45 -15.95 -13.04
CA THR A 75 -1.33 -15.49 -11.65
C THR A 75 0.06 -15.71 -11.05
N GLU A 76 0.94 -16.46 -11.71
CA GLU A 76 2.27 -16.82 -11.18
C GLU A 76 3.15 -15.60 -10.89
N ILE A 77 2.95 -14.49 -11.62
CA ILE A 77 3.70 -13.26 -11.37
C ILE A 77 3.46 -12.69 -9.96
N PHE A 78 2.26 -12.86 -9.39
CA PHE A 78 1.91 -12.29 -8.08
C PHE A 78 2.75 -12.88 -6.94
N ARG A 79 3.22 -14.13 -7.06
CA ARG A 79 4.17 -14.75 -6.12
C ARG A 79 5.52 -14.05 -6.04
N ASN A 80 5.82 -13.20 -7.01
CA ASN A 80 7.03 -12.38 -7.08
C ASN A 80 6.75 -10.90 -6.86
N ILE A 81 5.57 -10.53 -6.35
CA ILE A 81 5.19 -9.14 -6.13
C ILE A 81 5.16 -8.80 -4.65
N THR A 82 5.79 -7.67 -4.31
CA THR A 82 5.53 -6.92 -3.08
C THR A 82 4.60 -5.75 -3.40
N LEU A 83 3.45 -5.69 -2.73
CA LEU A 83 2.53 -4.55 -2.77
C LEU A 83 2.93 -3.52 -1.70
N TYR A 84 2.99 -2.26 -2.07
CA TYR A 84 3.15 -1.13 -1.16
C TYR A 84 1.87 -0.29 -1.21
N VAL A 85 1.16 -0.12 -0.10
CA VAL A 85 -0.15 0.57 -0.08
C VAL A 85 -0.28 1.53 1.10
N THR A 86 -0.81 2.73 0.91
CA THR A 86 -0.87 3.74 1.98
C THR A 86 -1.73 3.33 3.17
N VAL A 87 -2.83 2.63 2.91
CA VAL A 87 -3.78 2.13 3.91
C VAL A 87 -3.86 0.62 3.82
N GLU A 88 -3.93 -0.05 4.97
CA GLU A 88 -4.13 -1.51 5.04
C GLU A 88 -5.24 -1.98 4.08
N PRO A 89 -5.00 -3.04 3.27
CA PRO A 89 -6.01 -3.59 2.39
C PRO A 89 -7.29 -3.91 3.14
N CYS A 90 -8.43 -3.54 2.57
CA CYS A 90 -9.70 -3.96 3.14
C CYS A 90 -9.87 -5.48 3.01
N ILE A 91 -10.82 -6.08 3.75
CA ILE A 91 -11.12 -7.52 3.71
C ILE A 91 -11.27 -8.05 2.28
N MET A 92 -11.97 -7.32 1.42
CA MET A 92 -12.14 -7.67 0.01
C MET A 92 -10.81 -7.70 -0.76
N CYS A 93 -10.01 -6.64 -0.63
CA CYS A 93 -8.72 -6.54 -1.31
C CYS A 93 -7.72 -7.57 -0.76
N ALA A 94 -7.65 -7.75 0.56
CA ALA A 94 -6.83 -8.78 1.21
C ALA A 94 -7.19 -10.19 0.71
N SER A 95 -8.48 -10.49 0.56
CA SER A 95 -8.96 -11.77 0.01
C SER A 95 -8.53 -11.96 -1.45
N ALA A 96 -8.71 -10.93 -2.29
CA ALA A 96 -8.30 -10.98 -3.69
C ALA A 96 -6.79 -11.20 -3.85
N LEU A 97 -5.99 -10.44 -3.09
CA LEU A 97 -4.53 -10.55 -3.08
C LEU A 97 -4.06 -11.95 -2.64
N LYS A 98 -4.73 -12.55 -1.65
CA LYS A 98 -4.41 -13.90 -1.18
C LYS A 98 -4.78 -14.97 -2.22
N GLN A 99 -5.96 -14.86 -2.85
CA GLN A 99 -6.37 -15.78 -3.92
C GLN A 99 -5.42 -15.73 -5.13
N LEU A 100 -4.85 -14.55 -5.43
CA LEU A 100 -3.84 -14.38 -6.46
C LEU A 100 -2.44 -14.86 -6.03
N GLY A 101 -2.23 -15.20 -4.75
CA GLY A 101 -0.96 -15.69 -4.25
C GLY A 101 0.12 -14.60 -4.16
N ILE A 102 -0.24 -13.38 -3.79
CA ILE A 102 0.76 -12.30 -3.61
C ILE A 102 1.81 -12.69 -2.57
N GLN A 103 3.06 -12.27 -2.76
CA GLN A 103 4.14 -12.61 -1.82
C GLN A 103 4.04 -11.83 -0.50
N LYS A 104 3.85 -10.52 -0.62
CA LYS A 104 4.02 -9.59 0.49
C LYS A 104 3.20 -8.33 0.29
N VAL A 105 2.64 -7.82 1.38
CA VAL A 105 2.00 -6.52 1.47
C VAL A 105 2.75 -5.70 2.50
N VAL A 106 3.05 -4.46 2.14
CA VAL A 106 3.66 -3.45 2.99
C VAL A 106 2.71 -2.27 3.01
N PHE A 107 2.35 -1.78 4.19
CA PHE A 107 1.38 -0.70 4.28
C PHE A 107 1.71 0.35 5.34
N GLY A 108 1.12 1.52 5.16
CA GLY A 108 1.25 2.65 6.08
C GLY A 108 0.36 2.50 7.29
N CYS A 109 -0.82 3.12 7.26
CA CYS A 109 -1.74 3.10 8.38
C CYS A 109 -2.72 1.91 8.32
N GLY A 110 -3.21 1.49 9.48
CA GLY A 110 -4.29 0.51 9.58
C GLY A 110 -5.59 0.99 8.96
N ASN A 111 -6.48 0.05 8.66
CA ASN A 111 -7.84 0.32 8.19
C ASN A 111 -8.84 -0.04 9.30
N GLU A 112 -9.18 0.96 10.11
CA GLU A 112 -9.98 0.81 11.34
C GLU A 112 -11.42 0.33 11.12
N ARG A 113 -11.92 0.36 9.86
CA ARG A 113 -13.30 -0.04 9.56
C ARG A 113 -13.39 -1.33 8.78
N PHE A 114 -12.40 -1.62 7.93
CA PHE A 114 -12.47 -2.70 6.97
C PHE A 114 -11.18 -3.51 6.83
N GLY A 115 -10.17 -3.31 7.67
CA GLY A 115 -8.84 -3.92 7.53
C GLY A 115 -8.84 -5.45 7.51
N GLY A 116 -8.30 -6.02 6.45
CA GLY A 116 -8.23 -7.47 6.21
C GLY A 116 -6.89 -8.11 6.58
N ASN A 117 -5.92 -7.32 7.04
CA ASN A 117 -4.57 -7.77 7.34
C ASN A 117 -4.20 -7.63 8.83
N GLY A 118 -5.20 -7.44 9.70
CA GLY A 118 -5.02 -7.34 11.15
C GLY A 118 -6.11 -6.56 11.84
N SER A 119 -6.47 -5.36 11.34
CA SER A 119 -7.31 -4.43 12.11
C SER A 119 -8.69 -4.99 12.45
N ILE A 120 -9.33 -5.68 11.50
CA ILE A 120 -10.64 -6.30 11.69
C ILE A 120 -10.53 -7.82 11.54
N LEU A 121 -9.97 -8.29 10.42
CA LEU A 121 -9.73 -9.71 10.15
C LEU A 121 -8.28 -9.93 9.71
N ARG A 122 -7.82 -11.19 9.80
CA ARG A 122 -6.51 -11.64 9.31
C ARG A 122 -6.66 -12.54 8.07
N ILE A 123 -7.29 -12.03 7.02
CA ILE A 123 -7.55 -12.77 5.77
C ILE A 123 -6.27 -13.33 5.19
N HIS A 124 -5.19 -12.55 5.19
CA HIS A 124 -3.85 -12.94 4.72
C HIS A 124 -3.29 -14.25 5.30
N GLN A 125 -3.82 -14.73 6.44
CA GLN A 125 -3.41 -15.95 7.14
C GLN A 125 -4.59 -16.89 7.47
N ASP A 126 -5.82 -16.57 7.04
CA ASP A 126 -6.98 -17.43 7.34
C ASP A 126 -6.87 -18.82 6.68
N SER A 127 -7.75 -19.74 7.04
CA SER A 127 -7.85 -21.07 6.41
C SER A 127 -9.02 -21.20 5.43
N SER A 128 -9.90 -20.21 5.34
CA SER A 128 -11.09 -20.25 4.48
C SER A 128 -10.88 -19.67 3.08
N THR A 129 -9.90 -18.77 2.92
CA THR A 129 -9.59 -18.10 1.65
C THR A 129 -8.32 -18.70 1.05
N ALA A 130 -8.42 -19.45 -0.04
CA ALA A 130 -7.27 -20.07 -0.74
C ALA A 130 -6.23 -20.65 0.24
N PRO A 131 -6.57 -21.73 0.99
CA PRO A 131 -5.80 -22.20 2.15
C PRO A 131 -4.34 -22.54 1.86
N GLU A 132 -4.01 -22.82 0.61
CA GLU A 132 -2.64 -23.06 0.12
C GLU A 132 -1.78 -21.78 0.02
N ASN A 133 -2.41 -20.60 0.06
CA ASN A 133 -1.74 -19.30 -0.06
C ASN A 133 -1.72 -18.57 1.28
N SER A 134 -0.68 -17.78 1.49
CA SER A 134 -0.60 -16.77 2.54
C SER A 134 0.36 -15.67 2.08
N HIS A 135 0.31 -14.51 2.73
CA HIS A 135 1.27 -13.44 2.43
C HIS A 135 1.74 -12.75 3.69
N ILE A 136 2.98 -12.25 3.65
CA ILE A 136 3.55 -11.45 4.73
C ILE A 136 2.90 -10.06 4.69
N SER A 137 2.47 -9.55 5.84
CA SER A 137 1.89 -8.20 5.96
C SER A 137 2.75 -7.35 6.89
N VAL A 138 3.34 -6.27 6.38
CA VAL A 138 4.26 -5.37 7.11
C VAL A 138 3.58 -4.02 7.32
N PRO A 139 3.20 -3.67 8.56
CA PRO A 139 2.48 -2.44 8.89
C PRO A 139 3.43 -1.26 9.19
N GLY A 140 2.89 -0.04 9.24
CA GLY A 140 3.47 1.09 9.96
C GLY A 140 4.44 1.98 9.20
N LEU A 141 4.65 1.75 7.89
CA LEU A 141 5.63 2.52 7.11
C LEU A 141 5.02 3.78 6.51
N LEU A 142 5.53 4.95 6.89
CA LEU A 142 4.91 6.25 6.57
C LEU A 142 3.44 6.33 7.04
N ARG A 143 3.17 5.73 8.21
CA ARG A 143 1.83 5.66 8.80
C ARG A 143 1.24 7.05 9.04
N LYS A 144 2.03 7.99 9.56
CA LYS A 144 1.56 9.35 9.87
C LYS A 144 1.15 10.11 8.62
N GLU A 145 1.94 9.98 7.54
CA GLU A 145 1.65 10.56 6.23
C GLU A 145 0.33 10.01 5.65
N ALA A 146 0.12 8.69 5.72
CA ALA A 146 -1.12 8.06 5.28
C ALA A 146 -2.35 8.55 6.09
N ILE A 147 -2.21 8.66 7.42
CA ILE A 147 -3.26 9.21 8.29
C ILE A 147 -3.55 10.67 7.93
N MET A 148 -2.52 11.49 7.69
CA MET A 148 -2.70 12.89 7.34
C MET A 148 -3.41 13.08 6.01
N LEU A 149 -3.08 12.30 4.98
CA LEU A 149 -3.81 12.34 3.72
C LEU A 149 -5.29 11.97 3.90
N LEU A 150 -5.60 10.94 4.70
CA LEU A 150 -6.99 10.60 5.04
C LEU A 150 -7.70 11.75 5.76
N ARG A 151 -7.03 12.42 6.72
CA ARG A 151 -7.58 13.58 7.41
C ARG A 151 -7.88 14.72 6.44
N TYR A 152 -6.97 15.03 5.51
CA TYR A 152 -7.20 16.01 4.45
C TYR A 152 -8.45 15.65 3.63
N PHE A 153 -8.60 14.39 3.21
CA PHE A 153 -9.78 13.92 2.50
C PHE A 153 -11.08 14.08 3.31
N TYR A 154 -11.06 13.74 4.61
CA TYR A 154 -12.25 13.82 5.44
C TYR A 154 -12.69 15.23 5.79
N VAL A 155 -11.79 16.22 5.75
CA VAL A 155 -12.11 17.64 5.92
C VAL A 155 -12.65 18.25 4.62
N ARG A 156 -12.19 17.78 3.45
CA ARG A 156 -12.79 18.17 2.16
C ARG A 156 -14.28 17.76 2.10
N GLU A 157 -15.09 18.62 1.50
CA GLU A 157 -16.47 18.29 1.16
C GLU A 157 -16.47 17.42 -0.09
N ASN A 158 -17.16 16.28 -0.04
CA ASN A 158 -17.33 15.45 -1.22
C ASN A 158 -18.60 15.91 -1.94
N GLU A 159 -18.44 16.81 -2.91
CA GLU A 159 -19.54 17.34 -3.74
C GLU A 159 -20.21 16.24 -4.60
N ARG A 160 -19.51 15.11 -4.85
CA ARG A 160 -20.04 13.98 -5.60
C ARG A 160 -20.90 13.03 -4.76
N SER A 161 -21.02 13.28 -3.45
CA SER A 161 -21.92 12.50 -2.60
C SER A 161 -23.39 12.83 -2.93
N PRO A 162 -24.30 11.84 -3.02
CA PRO A 162 -25.72 12.08 -3.30
C PRO A 162 -26.40 13.03 -2.30
N LYS A 163 -25.86 13.15 -1.08
CA LYS A 163 -26.26 14.11 -0.06
C LYS A 163 -25.02 14.75 0.55
N PRO A 164 -24.51 15.87 -0.01
CA PRO A 164 -23.38 16.57 0.55
C PRO A 164 -23.71 16.99 2.00
N ARG A 165 -22.88 16.58 2.96
CA ARG A 165 -22.98 17.05 4.34
C ARG A 165 -21.95 18.14 4.53
N ALA A 166 -22.39 19.35 4.87
CA ALA A 166 -21.48 20.45 5.22
C ALA A 166 -20.55 20.02 6.37
N LYS A 167 -19.24 20.21 6.19
CA LYS A 167 -18.22 19.78 7.17
C LYS A 167 -17.52 20.95 7.87
N ALA A 168 -18.08 22.16 7.77
CA ALA A 168 -17.50 23.43 8.21
C ALA A 168 -16.93 23.48 9.65
N ASN A 169 -17.36 22.59 10.56
CA ASN A 169 -16.90 22.56 11.95
C ASN A 169 -15.76 21.56 12.24
N ARG A 170 -15.25 20.82 11.25
CA ARG A 170 -14.17 19.85 11.46
C ARG A 170 -12.82 20.57 11.51
N LYS A 171 -12.26 20.72 12.71
CA LYS A 171 -10.86 21.13 12.87
C LYS A 171 -9.94 19.98 12.48
N LEU A 172 -9.00 20.27 11.59
CA LEU A 172 -7.98 19.34 11.18
C LEU A 172 -6.92 19.19 12.28
N ASP A 173 -6.75 17.98 12.79
CA ASP A 173 -5.71 17.66 13.76
C ASP A 173 -4.41 17.28 13.03
N LEU A 174 -3.34 18.03 13.28
CA LEU A 174 -2.03 17.87 12.66
C LEU A 174 -0.99 17.23 13.60
N GLU A 175 -1.30 17.13 14.90
CA GLU A 175 -0.30 16.85 15.93
C GLU A 175 -0.50 15.49 16.59
N THR A 176 -1.74 15.11 16.86
CA THR A 176 -2.01 13.87 17.59
C THR A 176 -2.22 12.71 16.63
N PHE A 177 -1.67 11.56 16.97
CA PHE A 177 -1.85 10.31 16.22
C PHE A 177 -2.23 9.22 17.23
N PRO A 178 -3.18 8.31 16.89
CA PRO A 178 -3.45 7.16 17.75
C PRO A 178 -2.18 6.34 17.98
N PRO A 179 -2.03 5.66 19.12
CA PRO A 179 -0.90 4.77 19.35
C PRO A 179 -0.86 3.65 18.30
N MET A 180 0.34 3.25 17.89
CA MET A 180 0.54 2.15 16.95
C MET A 180 0.54 0.82 17.70
N ASP A 181 -0.62 0.18 17.79
CA ASP A 181 -0.72 -1.15 18.41
C ASP A 181 -0.24 -2.24 17.46
N TRP A 182 1.07 -2.50 17.46
CA TRP A 182 1.73 -3.49 16.63
C TRP A 182 1.19 -4.91 16.82
N SER A 183 0.70 -5.24 18.02
CA SER A 183 0.19 -6.57 18.37
C SER A 183 -1.06 -6.98 17.57
N ILE A 184 -1.74 -6.01 16.97
CA ILE A 184 -2.84 -6.25 16.04
C ILE A 184 -2.34 -7.01 14.80
N TYR A 185 -1.15 -6.66 14.31
CA TYR A 185 -0.64 -7.14 13.02
C TYR A 185 0.46 -8.18 13.16
N LEU A 186 1.31 -8.07 14.18
CA LEU A 186 2.52 -8.87 14.34
C LEU A 186 2.64 -9.37 15.78
N SER A 187 3.15 -10.59 15.95
CA SER A 187 3.70 -11.00 17.25
C SER A 187 4.99 -10.24 17.54
N LYS A 188 5.43 -10.25 18.80
CA LYS A 188 6.72 -9.65 19.20
C LYS A 188 7.89 -10.25 18.41
N ASP A 189 7.92 -11.57 18.26
CA ASP A 189 8.95 -12.26 17.46
C ASP A 189 8.85 -11.90 15.96
N GLY A 190 7.62 -11.75 15.45
CA GLY A 190 7.39 -11.30 14.08
C GLY A 190 7.88 -9.88 13.84
N PHE A 191 7.66 -8.98 14.80
CA PHE A 191 8.20 -7.62 14.77
C PHE A 191 9.74 -7.63 14.77
N THR A 192 10.36 -8.35 15.71
CA THR A 192 11.84 -8.47 15.78
C THR A 192 12.42 -9.06 14.50
N SER A 193 11.75 -10.04 13.89
CA SER A 193 12.20 -10.66 12.64
C SER A 193 12.13 -9.69 11.44
N LEU A 194 11.17 -8.76 11.44
CA LEU A 194 10.98 -7.80 10.34
C LEU A 194 11.84 -6.53 10.50
N PHE A 195 11.93 -6.01 11.72
CA PHE A 195 12.51 -4.69 12.00
C PHE A 195 13.83 -4.76 12.77
N GLY A 196 14.14 -5.89 13.40
CA GLY A 196 15.32 -6.08 14.24
C GLY A 196 15.06 -5.79 15.72
N GLU A 197 15.88 -6.39 16.58
CA GLU A 197 15.76 -6.29 18.05
C GLU A 197 16.01 -4.87 18.57
N SER A 198 16.82 -4.07 17.86
CA SER A 198 17.08 -2.67 18.22
C SER A 198 15.83 -1.79 18.19
N LEU A 199 14.76 -2.20 17.50
CA LEU A 199 13.51 -1.46 17.39
C LEU A 199 12.40 -2.02 18.30
N LEU A 200 12.69 -3.01 19.15
CA LEU A 200 11.69 -3.69 19.97
C LEU A 200 10.94 -2.75 20.93
N GLU A 201 11.59 -1.67 21.37
CA GLU A 201 10.97 -0.64 22.21
C GLU A 201 9.76 0.02 21.53
N TYR A 202 9.75 0.13 20.20
CA TYR A 202 8.64 0.71 19.45
C TYR A 202 7.39 -0.20 19.51
N TYR A 203 7.60 -1.51 19.51
CA TYR A 203 6.53 -2.49 19.73
C TYR A 203 5.95 -2.34 21.14
N ASP A 204 6.81 -2.37 22.16
CA ASP A 204 6.39 -2.37 23.57
C ASP A 204 5.72 -1.05 23.99
N LYS A 205 6.21 0.08 23.47
CA LYS A 205 5.69 1.42 23.77
C LYS A 205 4.63 1.91 22.78
N LYS A 206 4.24 1.11 21.78
CA LYS A 206 3.25 1.43 20.74
C LYS A 206 3.59 2.71 19.95
N LEU A 207 4.87 2.87 19.61
CA LEU A 207 5.40 4.03 18.90
C LEU A 207 5.42 3.81 17.39
N ASP A 208 5.31 4.90 16.63
CA ASP A 208 5.59 4.91 15.19
C ASP A 208 7.10 4.77 14.94
N LEU A 209 7.50 4.08 13.86
CA LEU A 209 8.90 3.96 13.46
C LEU A 209 9.54 5.30 13.03
N SER A 210 8.73 6.31 12.75
CA SER A 210 9.18 7.68 12.49
C SER A 210 8.47 8.66 13.41
N GLU A 211 9.23 9.47 14.11
CA GLU A 211 8.68 10.58 14.89
C GLU A 211 8.23 11.73 13.98
N LYS A 212 8.99 12.01 12.93
CA LYS A 212 8.79 13.17 12.06
C LYS A 212 7.88 12.84 10.89
N LEU A 213 6.96 13.75 10.63
CA LEU A 213 6.13 13.73 9.44
C LEU A 213 6.84 14.44 8.29
N ASP A 214 6.81 13.83 7.11
CA ASP A 214 7.35 14.42 5.89
C ASP A 214 6.28 15.26 5.19
N TRP A 215 6.17 16.54 5.56
CA TRP A 215 5.19 17.49 4.99
C TRP A 215 5.39 17.70 3.50
N ASP A 216 6.65 17.74 3.05
CA ASP A 216 6.99 17.88 1.64
C ASP A 216 6.41 16.74 0.79
N LEU A 217 6.34 15.52 1.35
CA LEU A 217 5.78 14.36 0.68
C LEU A 217 4.25 14.44 0.50
N ILE A 218 3.55 15.07 1.43
CA ILE A 218 2.08 15.09 1.47
C ILE A 218 1.45 16.44 1.08
N ASP A 219 2.23 17.51 0.93
CA ASP A 219 1.71 18.83 0.54
C ASP A 219 2.08 19.21 -0.91
N LYS A 220 3.20 18.72 -1.45
CA LYS A 220 3.63 19.01 -2.83
C LYS A 220 2.71 18.31 -3.86
N ASN A 221 2.45 18.99 -4.97
CA ASN A 221 1.81 18.43 -6.15
C ASN A 221 2.67 17.29 -6.73
N GLN A 222 2.02 16.24 -7.26
CA GLN A 222 2.67 15.01 -7.71
C GLN A 222 2.40 14.67 -9.19
N ASP A 223 2.00 15.64 -10.01
CA ASP A 223 1.61 15.41 -11.42
C ASP A 223 2.79 14.89 -12.27
N LEU A 224 3.98 15.49 -12.10
CA LEU A 224 5.20 15.02 -12.78
C LEU A 224 5.60 13.62 -12.31
N PHE A 225 5.46 13.34 -11.00
CA PHE A 225 5.73 12.02 -10.46
C PHE A 225 4.77 10.97 -11.06
N PHE A 226 3.50 11.31 -11.25
CA PHE A 226 2.52 10.41 -11.85
C PHE A 226 2.91 10.04 -13.29
N GLN A 227 3.32 11.03 -14.10
CA GLN A 227 3.82 10.79 -15.46
C GLN A 227 5.06 9.86 -15.45
N ASP A 228 6.02 10.10 -14.55
CA ASP A 228 7.20 9.26 -14.41
C ASP A 228 6.85 7.83 -13.98
N LEU A 229 5.86 7.66 -13.10
CA LEU A 229 5.39 6.35 -12.65
C LEU A 229 4.75 5.55 -13.79
N GLN A 230 3.95 6.21 -14.64
CA GLN A 230 3.37 5.60 -15.83
C GLN A 230 4.46 5.07 -16.77
N ASN A 231 5.47 5.90 -17.06
CA ASN A 231 6.61 5.51 -17.89
C ASN A 231 7.37 4.31 -17.30
N LYS A 232 7.59 4.28 -15.99
CA LYS A 232 8.26 3.14 -15.31
C LYS A 232 7.48 1.82 -15.47
N CYS A 233 6.16 1.86 -15.35
CA CYS A 233 5.31 0.67 -15.51
C CYS A 233 5.27 0.18 -16.96
N GLU A 234 5.24 1.10 -17.93
CA GLU A 234 5.29 0.74 -19.35
C GLU A 234 6.60 0.04 -19.70
N GLN A 235 7.72 0.53 -19.19
CA GLN A 235 9.06 -0.03 -19.39
C GLN A 235 9.28 -1.39 -18.73
N PHE A 236 8.43 -1.82 -17.78
CA PHE A 236 8.57 -3.13 -17.16
C PHE A 236 8.38 -4.27 -18.15
N SER A 237 9.38 -5.16 -18.22
CA SER A 237 9.36 -6.39 -19.01
C SER A 237 10.10 -7.52 -18.28
N LEU A 238 9.51 -8.71 -18.27
CA LEU A 238 10.12 -9.91 -17.69
C LEU A 238 11.39 -10.36 -18.45
N GLN A 239 11.60 -9.93 -19.70
CA GLN A 239 12.78 -10.30 -20.48
C GLN A 239 14.02 -9.50 -20.07
N ALA A 240 13.85 -8.24 -19.64
CA ALA A 240 14.93 -7.40 -19.14
C ALA A 240 15.49 -7.88 -17.78
N ALA A 241 14.75 -8.76 -17.09
CA ALA A 241 15.09 -9.33 -15.78
C ALA A 241 16.19 -10.42 -15.83
N LYS A 242 16.44 -11.00 -17.01
CA LYS A 242 17.46 -12.05 -17.18
C LYS A 242 18.82 -11.39 -17.40
N LYS A 243 19.58 -11.09 -16.34
CA LYS A 243 21.03 -10.83 -16.47
C LYS A 243 21.68 -12.03 -17.19
N PRO A 244 22.62 -11.82 -18.14
CA PRO A 244 23.32 -12.91 -18.78
C PRO A 244 24.13 -13.68 -17.72
N LYS A 245 24.01 -15.02 -17.73
CA LYS A 245 24.91 -15.88 -16.96
C LYS A 245 26.34 -15.53 -17.37
N SER A 246 27.16 -15.09 -16.42
CA SER A 246 28.60 -14.98 -16.60
C SER A 246 29.11 -16.33 -17.09
N GLN A 247 29.69 -16.35 -18.30
CA GLN A 247 30.38 -17.54 -18.81
C GLN A 247 31.52 -17.89 -17.86
N PRO A 248 31.77 -19.19 -17.59
CA PRO A 248 32.93 -19.60 -16.82
C PRO A 248 34.18 -19.21 -17.62
N VAL A 249 35.04 -18.41 -17.00
CA VAL A 249 36.37 -18.12 -17.55
C VAL A 249 37.13 -19.45 -17.56
N SER A 250 37.50 -19.88 -18.77
CA SER A 250 38.39 -21.01 -19.05
C SER A 250 39.82 -20.70 -18.62
#